data_AF-A0A562IRT2-F1
#
_entry.id   AF-A0A562IRT2-F1
#
_cell.length_a   1.000
_cell.length_b   1.000
_cell.length_c   1.000
_cell.angle_alpha   90.00
_cell.angle_beta   90.00
_cell.angle_gamma   90.00
#
_symmetry.space_group_name_H-M   'P 1'
#
loop_
_entity.id
_entity.type
_entity.pdbx_description
1 polymer ?
#
loop_
_entity_poly.entity_id
_entity_poly.type
_entity_poly.pdbx_seq_one_letter_code
_entity_poly.pdbx_strand_id
1 'polypeptide(L)' 'MPLILHLGGPRDGQVDDLPADALASSLLVYDGPRWLGVYERVEPRRVVETPRGPAEVWAVHE' A
#
# COMPACT_ATOMS: atom_id res chain seq x y z
N MET A 1 -11.44 0.61 8.51
CA MET A 1 -10.68 0.93 7.29
C MET A 1 -9.63 -0.16 7.13
N PRO A 2 -9.55 -0.86 5.98
CA PRO A 2 -8.53 -1.88 5.72
C PRO A 2 -7.10 -1.33 5.89
N LEU A 3 -6.20 -2.19 6.37
CA LEU A 3 -4.78 -1.86 6.49
C LEU A 3 -4.01 -2.32 5.26
N ILE A 4 -3.03 -1.52 4.86
CA ILE A 4 -2.07 -1.85 3.81
C ILE A 4 -0.64 -1.70 4.33
N LEU A 5 0.28 -2.49 3.78
CA LEU A 5 1.72 -2.38 3.96
C LEU A 5 2.35 -2.02 2.61
N HIS A 6 3.09 -0.90 2.59
CA HIS A 6 3.85 -0.48 1.42
C HIS A 6 5.18 -1.23 1.34
N LEU A 7 5.49 -1.78 0.18
CA LEU A 7 6.75 -2.43 -0.14
C LEU A 7 7.49 -1.64 -1.23
N GLY A 8 8.68 -1.16 -0.92
CA GLY A 8 9.48 -0.31 -1.78
C GLY A 8 9.00 1.14 -1.87
N GLY A 9 9.75 1.94 -2.63
CA GLY A 9 9.45 3.36 -2.84
C GLY A 9 9.55 4.21 -1.56
N PRO A 10 9.02 5.44 -1.58
CA PRO A 10 9.16 6.40 -0.48
C PRO A 10 8.49 6.00 0.84
N ARG A 11 7.51 5.09 0.79
CA ARG A 11 6.74 4.63 1.96
C ARG A 11 7.12 3.21 2.41
N ASP A 12 8.24 2.65 1.95
CA ASP A 12 8.61 1.26 2.28
C ASP A 12 8.51 0.95 3.79
N GLY A 13 7.85 -0.16 4.11
CA GLY A 13 7.61 -0.62 5.49
C GLY A 13 6.48 0.10 6.24
N GLN A 14 5.87 1.14 5.67
CA GLN A 14 4.80 1.88 6.34
C GLN A 14 3.46 1.14 6.24
N VAL A 15 2.77 1.06 7.37
CA VAL A 15 1.42 0.50 7.49
C VAL A 15 0.40 1.62 7.64
N ASP A 16 -0.56 1.69 6.73
CA ASP A 16 -1.58 2.73 6.69
C ASP A 16 -3.00 2.15 6.62
N ASP A 17 -3.97 2.91 7.09
CA ASP A 17 -5.39 2.63 6.87
C ASP A 17 -5.90 3.34 5.61
N LEU A 18 -6.65 2.61 4.80
CA LEU A 18 -7.27 3.13 3.59
C LEU A 18 -8.79 3.00 3.64
N PRO A 19 -9.52 3.95 3.04
CA PRO A 19 -10.93 3.78 2.71
C PRO A 19 -11.15 2.53 1.85
N ALA A 20 -12.25 1.80 2.08
CA ALA A 20 -12.49 0.53 1.37
C ALA A 20 -12.75 0.72 -0.14
N ASP A 21 -13.28 1.88 -0.52
CA ASP A 21 -13.44 2.35 -1.90
C ASP A 21 -12.10 2.63 -2.58
N ALA A 22 -11.07 3.07 -1.84
CA ALA A 22 -9.72 3.23 -2.39
C ALA A 22 -9.09 1.88 -2.79
N LEU A 23 -9.46 0.78 -2.13
CA LEU A 23 -9.04 -0.58 -2.51
C LEU A 23 -9.71 -1.11 -3.79
N ALA A 24 -10.77 -0.46 -4.27
CA ALA A 24 -11.36 -0.79 -5.57
C ALA A 24 -10.50 -0.28 -6.73
N SER A 25 -9.60 0.68 -6.48
CA SER A 25 -8.55 1.06 -7.41
C SER A 25 -7.51 -0.05 -7.54
N SER A 26 -6.92 -0.20 -8.73
CA SER A 26 -5.74 -1.03 -8.94
C SER A 26 -4.44 -0.35 -8.50
N LEU A 27 -4.48 0.98 -8.29
CA LEU A 27 -3.33 1.83 -8.00
C LEU A 27 -3.57 2.74 -6.79
N LEU A 28 -2.53 2.91 -5.98
CA LEU A 28 -2.46 3.97 -4.96
C LEU A 28 -1.36 4.95 -5.35
N VAL A 29 -1.71 6.24 -5.47
CA VAL A 29 -0.77 7.29 -5.85
C VAL A 29 -0.61 8.25 -4.68
N TYR A 30 0.62 8.45 -4.23
CA TYR A 30 0.98 9.41 -3.21
C TYR A 30 1.85 10.51 -3.80
N ASP A 31 1.41 11.76 -3.65
CA ASP A 31 2.19 12.93 -4.02
C ASP A 31 3.14 13.32 -2.89
N GLY A 32 4.43 13.11 -3.12
CA GLY A 32 5.50 13.65 -2.29
C GLY A 32 6.04 14.96 -2.88
N PRO A 33 6.71 15.80 -2.08
CA PRO A 33 7.28 17.08 -2.55
C PRO A 33 8.36 16.95 -3.64
N ARG A 34 8.84 15.73 -3.91
CA ARG A 34 9.85 15.44 -4.94
C ARG A 34 9.56 14.19 -5.78
N TRP A 35 8.59 13.35 -5.39
CA TRP A 35 8.38 12.02 -5.97
C TRP A 35 6.89 11.69 -5.97
N LEU A 36 6.45 10.94 -6.98
CA LEU A 36 5.18 10.22 -6.94
C LEU A 36 5.46 8.77 -6.55
N GLY A 37 4.79 8.27 -5.52
CA GLY A 37 4.80 6.85 -5.18
C GLY A 37 3.56 6.19 -5.74
N VAL A 38 3.71 5.35 -6.77
CA VAL A 38 2.62 4.54 -7.34
C VAL A 38 2.78 3.11 -6.85
N TYR A 39 1.75 2.62 -6.18
CA TYR A 39 1.73 1.30 -5.58
C TYR A 39 0.61 0.47 -6.17
N GLU A 40 0.90 -0.79 -6.44
CA GLU A 40 -0.06 -1.79 -6.93
C GLU A 40 -0.22 -2.90 -5.92
N ARG A 41 -1.38 -3.54 -5.95
CA ARG A 41 -1.62 -4.76 -5.18
C ARG A 41 -0.68 -5.85 -5.69
N VAL A 42 0.05 -6.50 -4.78
CA VAL A 42 0.88 -7.65 -5.15
C VAL A 42 -0.01 -8.81 -5.58
N GLU A 43 0.33 -9.45 -6.70
CA GLU A 43 -0.32 -10.70 -7.14
C GLU A 43 0.65 -11.89 -7.05
N PRO A 44 0.28 -13.01 -6.37
CA PRO A 44 -1.01 -13.23 -5.71
C PRO A 44 -1.19 -12.34 -4.47
N ARG A 45 -2.44 -11.92 -4.20
CA ARG A 45 -2.80 -11.12 -3.02
C ARG A 45 -2.15 -11.66 -1.75
N ARG A 46 -1.35 -10.82 -1.09
CA ARG A 46 -0.64 -11.16 0.14
C ARG A 46 -1.11 -10.30 1.30
N VAL A 47 -1.34 -10.93 2.45
CA VAL A 47 -1.65 -10.28 3.73
C VAL A 47 -0.60 -10.70 4.76
N VAL A 48 -0.15 -9.75 5.56
CA VAL A 48 0.86 -9.96 6.61
C VAL A 48 0.36 -9.43 7.96
N GLU A 49 0.68 -10.14 9.03
CA GLU A 49 0.41 -9.66 10.39
C GLU A 49 1.35 -8.50 10.74
N THR A 50 0.77 -7.42 11.29
CA THR A 50 1.51 -6.25 11.77
C THR A 50 1.06 -5.92 13.20
N PRO A 51 1.80 -5.09 13.95
CA PRO A 51 1.35 -4.63 15.27
C PRO A 51 -0.01 -3.90 15.26
N ARG A 52 -0.45 -3.37 14.11
CA ARG A 52 -1.76 -2.74 13.92
C ARG A 52 -2.87 -3.72 13.51
N GLY A 53 -2.51 -4.96 13.17
CA GLY A 53 -3.40 -5.98 12.62
C GLY A 53 -2.96 -6.46 11.22
N PRO A 54 -3.77 -7.32 10.58
CA PRO A 54 -3.47 -7.84 9.25
C PRO A 54 -3.52 -6.74 8.19
N ALA A 55 -2.44 -6.60 7.42
CA ALA A 55 -2.29 -5.60 6.37
C ALA A 55 -2.03 -6.26 5.00
N GLU A 56 -2.70 -5.78 3.97
CA GLU A 56 -2.49 -6.21 2.59
C GLU A 56 -1.22 -5.58 1.99
N VAL A 57 -0.42 -6.35 1.27
CA VAL A 57 0.85 -5.85 0.71
C VAL A 57 0.62 -5.17 -0.63
N TRP A 58 1.09 -3.94 -0.74
CA TRP A 58 1.09 -3.12 -1.94
C TRP A 58 2.53 -2.72 -2.27
N ALA A 59 3.00 -3.03 -3.47
CA ALA A 59 4.39 -2.80 -3.88
C ALA A 59 4.50 -1.65 -4.88
N VAL A 60 5.61 -0.92 -4.84
CA VAL A 60 5.90 0.10 -5.84
C VAL A 60 6.01 -0.54 -7.23
N HIS A 61 5.39 0.09 -8.23
CA HIS A 61 5.57 -0.25 -9.64
C HIS A 61 6.69 0.63 -10.22
N GLU A 62 7.65 0.02 -10.92
CA GLU A 62 8.73 0.75 -11.62
C GLU A 62 8.30 1.27 -13.00
#